data_AF-A0A1L3MT45-F1
#
_entry.id   AF-A0A1L3MT45-F1
#
_cell.length_a   1.000
_cell.length_b   1.000
_cell.length_c   1.000
_cell.angle_alpha   90.00
_cell.angle_beta   90.00
_cell.angle_gamma   90.00
#
_symmetry.space_group_name_H-M   'P 1'
#
loop_
_entity.id
_entity.type
_entity.pdbx_description
1 polymer ?
#
loop_
_entity_poly.entity_id
_entity_poly.type
_entity_poly.pdbx_seq_one_letter_code
_entity_poly.pdbx_strand_id
1 'polypeptide(L)'
;MKQILLLFFLLALTGCNTADQEEAIQKEDVGALQTRNDTTVENDEMLVESREEGHDIASLSPTEAEALVKRNLEEKNQDDLIIQYDHQENDHYIIHVYSAHEPPENTEAWYMVNIQTKEVQLLKQ
;
A
#
# COMPACT_ATOMS: atom_id res chain seq x y z
N MET A 1 -22.63 -39.20 -28.67
CA MET A 1 -22.28 -39.58 -27.27
C MET A 1 -21.06 -38.84 -26.70
N LYS A 2 -20.07 -38.39 -27.51
CA LYS A 2 -18.93 -37.59 -26.99
C LYS A 2 -19.27 -36.14 -26.61
N GLN A 3 -20.27 -35.53 -27.24
CA GLN A 3 -20.65 -34.13 -26.94
C GLN A 3 -21.48 -33.96 -25.66
N ILE A 4 -22.18 -35.01 -25.21
CA ILE A 4 -22.94 -35.00 -23.95
C ILE A 4 -22.00 -34.97 -22.73
N LEU A 5 -20.83 -35.63 -22.86
CA LEU A 5 -19.82 -35.67 -21.79
C LEU A 5 -19.17 -34.31 -21.54
N LEU A 6 -19.05 -33.49 -22.60
CA LEU A 6 -18.47 -32.15 -22.53
C LEU A 6 -19.42 -31.15 -21.85
N LEU A 7 -20.74 -31.36 -22.00
CA LEU A 7 -21.76 -30.55 -21.35
C LEU A 7 -21.81 -30.77 -19.82
N PHE A 8 -21.58 -32.02 -19.36
CA PHE A 8 -21.50 -32.34 -17.95
C PHE A 8 -20.24 -31.77 -17.27
N PHE A 9 -19.13 -31.63 -18.00
CA PHE A 9 -17.89 -31.06 -17.47
C PHE A 9 -17.99 -29.55 -17.25
N LEU A 10 -18.72 -28.83 -18.10
CA LEU A 10 -18.95 -27.39 -17.98
C LEU A 10 -19.88 -27.01 -16.81
N LEU A 11 -20.83 -27.87 -16.44
CA LEU A 11 -21.76 -27.64 -15.33
C LEU A 11 -21.12 -27.78 -13.94
N ALA A 12 -19.96 -28.43 -13.83
CA ALA A 12 -19.24 -28.60 -12.56
C ALA A 12 -18.46 -27.34 -12.14
N LEU A 13 -18.29 -26.36 -13.02
CA LEU A 13 -17.46 -25.15 -12.78
C LEU A 13 -18.24 -23.96 -12.21
N THR A 14 -19.58 -24.02 -12.13
CA THR A 14 -20.43 -22.93 -11.63
C THR A 14 -20.88 -23.11 -10.17
N GLY A 15 -20.24 -24.01 -9.41
CA GLY A 15 -20.73 -24.52 -8.13
C GLY A 15 -20.13 -23.93 -6.84
N CYS A 16 -19.42 -22.80 -6.87
CA CYS A 16 -18.91 -22.15 -5.64
C CYS A 16 -18.98 -20.63 -5.73
N ASN A 17 -20.14 -20.03 -5.45
CA ASN A 17 -20.20 -18.72 -4.78
C ASN A 17 -21.62 -18.39 -4.29
N THR A 18 -21.91 -18.81 -3.06
CA THR A 18 -22.87 -18.12 -2.18
C THR A 18 -22.21 -18.05 -0.80
N ALA A 19 -21.43 -16.98 -0.61
CA ALA A 19 -21.16 -16.46 0.71
C ALA A 19 -22.46 -15.77 1.17
N ASP A 20 -23.30 -16.49 1.91
CA ASP A 20 -24.43 -15.87 2.59
C ASP A 20 -23.88 -15.00 3.72
N GLN A 21 -24.02 -13.70 3.50
CA GLN A 21 -23.87 -12.61 4.44
C GLN A 21 -25.16 -12.59 5.27
N GLU A 22 -25.11 -13.05 6.53
CA GLU A 22 -26.21 -12.88 7.47
C GLU A 22 -25.89 -11.77 8.47
N GLU A 23 -26.88 -10.91 8.68
CA GLU A 23 -26.81 -9.57 9.24
C GLU A 23 -26.65 -9.50 10.77
N ALA A 24 -26.00 -8.41 11.19
CA ALA A 24 -26.26 -7.57 12.37
C ALA A 24 -26.90 -8.20 13.63
N ILE A 25 -26.08 -8.31 14.70
CA ILE A 25 -26.56 -8.18 16.07
C ILE A 25 -25.80 -7.04 16.76
N GLN A 26 -26.59 -6.01 17.10
CA GLN A 26 -26.24 -4.87 17.93
C GLN A 26 -25.68 -5.30 19.29
N LYS A 27 -24.61 -4.64 19.73
CA LYS A 27 -24.36 -4.42 21.15
C LYS A 27 -23.78 -3.02 21.34
N GLU A 28 -24.66 -2.09 21.68
CA GLU A 28 -24.29 -1.00 22.57
C GLU A 28 -23.81 -1.62 23.87
N ASP A 29 -22.60 -1.28 24.30
CA ASP A 29 -22.31 -1.24 25.72
C ASP A 29 -21.56 0.04 26.05
N VAL A 30 -22.15 0.75 27.01
CA VAL A 30 -21.80 2.05 27.53
C VAL A 30 -20.47 1.95 28.27
N GLY A 31 -19.42 2.55 27.70
CA GLY A 31 -18.15 2.79 28.38
C GLY A 31 -18.07 4.25 28.82
N ALA A 32 -18.48 4.53 30.06
CA ALA A 32 -18.42 5.85 30.66
C ALA A 32 -16.97 6.36 30.82
N LEU A 33 -16.60 7.39 30.07
CA LEU A 33 -15.59 8.37 30.50
C LEU A 33 -16.01 9.78 30.08
N GLN A 34 -16.59 10.50 31.03
CA GLN A 34 -16.56 11.95 31.03
C GLN A 34 -15.13 12.41 31.33
N THR A 35 -14.45 13.00 30.35
CA THR A 35 -13.37 13.96 30.59
C THR A 35 -13.53 15.15 29.65
N ARG A 36 -14.15 16.19 30.21
CA ARG A 36 -14.20 17.56 29.71
C ARG A 36 -12.85 18.22 30.02
N ASN A 37 -12.04 18.55 29.00
CA ASN A 37 -11.32 19.83 28.92
C ASN A 37 -10.63 20.01 27.56
N ASP A 38 -10.63 21.26 27.08
CA ASP A 38 -10.11 21.77 25.81
C ASP A 38 -8.66 21.39 25.51
N THR A 39 -8.41 20.76 24.35
CA THR A 39 -7.40 21.17 23.36
C THR A 39 -7.52 20.29 22.11
N THR A 40 -8.11 20.84 21.05
CA THR A 40 -7.92 20.35 19.68
C THR A 40 -6.46 20.57 19.31
N VAL A 41 -5.65 19.52 19.47
CA VAL A 41 -4.42 19.33 18.72
C VAL A 41 -4.68 18.08 17.88
N GLU A 42 -4.86 18.30 16.58
CA GLU A 42 -4.90 17.24 15.57
C GLU A 42 -3.55 16.50 15.62
N ASN A 43 -3.51 15.41 16.37
CA ASN A 43 -2.44 14.41 16.28
C ASN A 43 -2.92 13.33 15.30
N ASP A 44 -2.90 13.66 14.02
CA ASP A 44 -2.97 12.68 12.91
C ASP A 44 -1.62 11.96 12.74
N GLU A 45 -1.07 11.47 13.85
CA GLU A 45 0.21 10.76 13.87
C GLU A 45 0.09 9.51 14.75
N MET A 46 -0.83 8.61 14.41
CA MET A 46 -0.87 7.30 15.06
C MET A 46 -1.61 6.23 14.25
N LEU A 47 -0.99 5.74 13.17
CA LEU A 47 -1.21 4.37 12.67
C LEU A 47 0.08 3.82 12.05
N VAL A 48 1.16 3.73 12.84
CA VAL A 48 2.27 2.82 12.52
C VAL A 48 1.94 1.49 13.19
N GLU A 49 1.41 0.56 12.40
CA GLU A 49 1.18 -0.81 12.83
C GLU A 49 2.49 -1.42 13.33
N SER A 50 2.51 -1.67 14.63
CA SER A 50 3.49 -2.50 15.32
C SER A 50 3.55 -3.87 14.65
N ARG A 51 4.59 -4.12 13.83
CA ARG A 51 4.92 -5.49 13.40
C ARG A 51 6.40 -5.80 13.61
N GLU A 52 6.58 -6.60 14.67
CA GLU A 52 7.66 -7.54 14.98
C GLU A 52 9.11 -7.03 15.12
N GLU A 53 9.53 -7.00 16.39
CA GLU A 53 10.92 -7.11 16.82
C GLU A 53 11.52 -8.46 16.37
N GLY A 54 12.53 -8.39 15.51
CA GLY A 54 13.43 -9.51 15.20
C GLY A 54 14.75 -8.94 14.72
N HIS A 55 15.84 -9.18 15.46
CA HIS A 55 17.18 -8.75 15.08
C HIS A 55 17.58 -9.40 13.75
N ASP A 56 17.50 -8.66 12.66
CA ASP A 56 18.13 -8.99 11.38
C ASP A 56 18.53 -7.68 10.67
N ILE A 57 19.69 -7.70 10.02
CA ILE A 57 20.34 -6.63 9.25
C ILE A 57 19.36 -5.50 8.88
N ALA A 58 19.50 -4.31 9.48
CA ALA A 58 18.53 -3.20 9.38
C ALA A 58 17.96 -3.03 7.96
N SER A 59 16.84 -3.72 7.71
CA SER A 59 16.18 -3.79 6.42
C SER A 59 15.55 -2.44 6.19
N LEU A 60 15.73 -1.88 5.00
CA LEU A 60 15.08 -0.63 4.63
C LEU A 60 13.57 -0.78 4.81
N SER A 61 12.94 0.20 5.46
CA SER A 61 11.48 0.32 5.52
C SER A 61 10.93 1.03 4.27
N PRO A 62 9.65 0.84 3.91
CA PRO A 62 9.04 1.54 2.77
C PRO A 62 9.17 3.07 2.87
N THR A 63 8.96 3.65 4.06
CA THR A 63 9.10 5.10 4.30
C THR A 63 10.54 5.59 4.08
N GLU A 64 11.54 4.80 4.47
CA GLU A 64 12.94 5.15 4.18
C GLU A 64 13.26 5.05 2.68
N ALA A 65 12.60 4.15 1.95
CA ALA A 65 12.74 4.02 0.51
C ALA A 65 12.12 5.22 -0.23
N GLU A 66 10.94 5.68 0.17
CA GLU A 66 10.34 6.92 -0.32
C GLU A 66 11.27 8.12 -0.07
N ALA A 67 11.85 8.22 1.12
CA ALA A 67 12.81 9.27 1.47
C ALA A 67 14.12 9.19 0.68
N LEU A 68 14.54 8.01 0.23
CA LEU A 68 15.69 7.85 -0.67
C LEU A 68 15.38 8.36 -2.08
N VAL A 69 14.22 8.00 -2.63
CA VAL A 69 13.77 8.50 -3.93
C VAL A 69 13.59 10.02 -3.89
N LYS A 70 12.98 10.55 -2.83
CA LYS A 70 12.82 12.00 -2.62
C LYS A 70 14.16 12.73 -2.67
N ARG A 71 15.15 12.27 -1.91
CA ARG A 71 16.49 12.90 -1.91
C ARG A 71 17.19 12.82 -3.27
N ASN A 72 16.97 11.74 -4.03
CA ASN A 72 17.50 11.61 -5.39
C ASN A 72 16.87 12.62 -6.36
N LEU A 73 15.61 12.98 -6.12
CA LEU A 73 14.84 13.95 -6.92
C LEU A 73 15.00 15.40 -6.47
N GLU A 74 15.28 15.67 -5.19
CA GLU A 74 15.50 17.02 -4.65
C GLU A 74 16.70 17.72 -5.31
N GLU A 75 17.70 16.98 -5.82
CA GLU A 75 18.75 17.55 -6.68
C GLU A 75 18.19 18.18 -7.97
N LYS A 76 16.93 17.90 -8.32
CA LYS A 76 16.25 18.34 -9.55
C LYS A 76 15.15 19.40 -9.35
N ASN A 77 14.97 19.95 -8.14
CA ASN A 77 13.94 20.98 -7.82
C ASN A 77 12.51 20.59 -8.26
N GLN A 78 11.89 19.62 -7.60
CA GLN A 78 10.54 19.15 -7.96
C GLN A 78 9.61 19.07 -6.74
N ASP A 79 9.27 20.24 -6.17
CA ASP A 79 8.44 20.38 -4.96
C ASP A 79 6.99 19.89 -5.12
N ASP A 80 6.54 19.72 -6.37
CA ASP A 80 5.15 19.34 -6.71
C ASP A 80 4.96 17.83 -6.98
N LEU A 81 5.95 17.01 -6.62
CA LEU A 81 5.90 15.55 -6.81
C LEU A 81 5.40 14.82 -5.57
N ILE A 82 4.44 13.93 -5.79
CA ILE A 82 4.00 12.94 -4.84
C ILE A 82 4.86 11.69 -5.04
N ILE A 83 5.40 11.17 -3.93
CA ILE A 83 6.23 9.98 -3.90
C ILE A 83 5.52 8.99 -2.99
N GLN A 84 5.14 7.85 -3.55
CA GLN A 84 4.30 6.87 -2.87
C GLN A 84 4.84 5.46 -3.08
N TYR A 85 4.97 4.71 -2.01
CA TYR A 85 5.18 3.27 -2.06
C TYR A 85 3.98 2.57 -2.70
N ASP A 86 4.24 1.75 -3.72
CA ASP A 86 3.22 0.93 -4.37
C ASP A 86 3.24 -0.50 -3.82
N HIS A 87 4.33 -1.23 -4.05
CA HIS A 87 4.48 -2.60 -3.57
C HIS A 87 5.95 -3.03 -3.44
N GLN A 88 6.16 -4.22 -2.86
CA GLN A 88 7.45 -4.88 -2.80
C GLN A 88 7.49 -5.98 -3.86
N GLU A 89 8.56 -6.02 -4.65
CA GLU A 89 8.85 -7.08 -5.61
C GLU A 89 10.26 -7.63 -5.35
N ASN A 90 10.35 -8.89 -4.92
CA ASN A 90 11.59 -9.53 -4.48
C ASN A 90 12.28 -8.72 -3.35
N ASP A 91 13.57 -8.41 -3.52
CA ASP A 91 14.39 -7.60 -2.61
C ASP A 91 14.34 -6.09 -2.95
N HIS A 92 13.28 -5.62 -3.60
CA HIS A 92 13.12 -4.23 -3.98
C HIS A 92 11.75 -3.67 -3.60
N TYR A 93 11.72 -2.40 -3.22
CA TYR A 93 10.50 -1.61 -3.16
C TYR A 93 10.30 -0.85 -4.45
N ILE A 94 9.06 -0.84 -4.92
CA ILE A 94 8.60 -0.08 -6.07
C ILE A 94 7.94 1.19 -5.57
N ILE A 95 8.48 2.33 -6.00
CA ILE A 95 8.04 3.66 -5.60
C ILE A 95 7.51 4.38 -6.83
N HIS A 96 6.27 4.83 -6.74
CA HIS A 96 5.58 5.60 -7.75
C HIS A 96 5.79 7.10 -7.48
N VAL A 97 6.19 7.84 -8.50
CA VAL A 97 6.43 9.28 -8.46
C VAL A 97 5.57 9.95 -9.53
N TYR A 98 4.78 10.94 -9.14
CA TYR A 98 3.89 11.65 -10.07
C TYR A 98 3.64 13.08 -9.60
N SER A 99 3.26 13.97 -10.52
CA SER A 99 2.90 15.34 -10.16
C SER A 99 1.47 15.42 -9.61
N ALA A 100 1.27 16.25 -8.58
CA ALA A 100 -0.07 16.59 -8.11
C ALA A 100 -0.83 17.54 -9.06
N HIS A 101 -0.11 18.25 -9.93
CA HIS A 101 -0.62 19.37 -10.72
C HIS A 101 -0.58 19.14 -12.23
N GLU A 102 0.34 18.29 -12.69
CA GLU A 102 0.49 17.97 -14.10
C GLU A 102 -0.14 16.62 -14.45
N PRO A 103 -0.64 16.44 -15.70
CA PRO A 103 -1.14 15.16 -16.13
C PRO A 103 -0.05 14.08 -16.09
N PRO A 104 -0.42 12.82 -15.78
CA PRO A 104 0.52 11.72 -15.54
C PRO A 104 1.36 11.37 -16.78
N GLU A 105 0.86 11.62 -17.99
CA GLU A 105 1.53 11.25 -19.25
C GLU A 105 2.96 11.79 -19.41
N ASN A 106 3.34 12.84 -18.66
CA ASN A 106 4.68 13.42 -18.72
C ASN A 106 5.41 13.47 -17.36
N THR A 107 4.75 13.06 -16.28
CA THR A 107 5.28 13.23 -14.91
C THR A 107 5.28 11.96 -14.08
N GLU A 108 4.74 10.87 -14.61
CA GLU A 108 4.74 9.58 -13.95
C GLU A 108 6.09 8.87 -14.12
N ALA A 109 6.67 8.41 -13.03
CA ALA A 109 7.88 7.63 -13.02
C ALA A 109 7.81 6.55 -11.95
N TRP A 110 8.43 5.41 -12.24
CA TRP A 110 8.51 4.27 -11.35
C TRP A 110 9.97 4.06 -10.98
N TYR A 111 10.25 4.02 -9.68
CA TYR A 111 11.57 3.79 -9.12
C TYR A 111 11.61 2.46 -8.40
N MET A 112 12.75 1.79 -8.48
CA MET A 112 13.04 0.55 -7.79
C MET A 112 14.14 0.81 -6.77
N VAL A 113 13.90 0.45 -5.51
CA VAL A 113 14.85 0.66 -4.41
C VAL A 113 15.24 -0.67 -3.81
N ASN A 114 16.52 -1.02 -3.85
CA ASN A 114 17.01 -2.26 -3.26
C ASN A 114 16.99 -2.18 -1.72
N ILE A 115 16.34 -3.16 -1.08
CA ILE A 115 16.10 -3.16 0.37
C ILE A 115 17.40 -3.30 1.17
N GLN A 116 18.40 -3.97 0.61
CA GLN A 116 19.69 -4.24 1.27
C GLN A 116 20.74 -3.17 0.93
N THR A 117 20.89 -2.83 -0.34
CA THR A 117 21.95 -1.93 -0.82
C THR A 117 21.54 -0.45 -0.79
N LYS A 118 20.25 -0.16 -0.67
CA LYS A 118 19.67 1.20 -0.71
C LYS A 118 19.90 1.92 -2.05
N GLU A 119 20.23 1.17 -3.09
CA GLU A 119 20.40 1.69 -4.45
C GLU A 119 19.03 2.01 -5.06
N VAL A 120 18.94 3.16 -5.73
CA VAL A 120 17.72 3.65 -6.40
C VAL A 120 17.93 3.60 -7.91
N GLN A 121 17.02 2.94 -8.63
CA GLN A 121 17.05 2.81 -10.09
C GLN A 121 15.71 3.25 -10.69
N LEU A 122 15.74 3.88 -11.86
CA LEU A 122 14.54 4.22 -12.62
C LEU A 122 14.08 2.98 -13.40
N LEU A 123 12.85 2.53 -13.15
CA LEU A 123 12.23 1.39 -13.81
C LEU A 123 11.51 1.81 -15.10
N LYS A 124 10.73 2.90 -15.02
CA LYS A 124 9.92 3.42 -16.13
C LYS A 124 9.67 4.92 -15.96
N GLN A 125 9.59 5.63 -17.07
CA GLN A 125 9.15 7.02 -17.20
C GLN A 125 8.33 7.16 -18.47
#